data_AF-A0A1B1YUN7-F1
#
_entry.id   AF-A0A1B1YUN7-F1
#
_cell.length_a   1.000
_cell.length_b   1.000
_cell.length_c   1.000
_cell.angle_alpha   90.00
_cell.angle_beta   90.00
_cell.angle_gamma   90.00
#
_symmetry.space_group_name_H-M   'P 1'
#
loop_
_entity.id
_entity.type
_entity.pdbx_description
1 polymer ?
#
loop_
_entity_poly.entity_id
_entity_poly.type
_entity_poly.pdbx_seq_one_letter_code
_entity_poly.pdbx_strand_id
1 'polypeptide(L)'
;MSYTKQQIEQEIIRILEQGTAAVKKVVDAYAARRTPERDMNWLCIQMGKEFGAILLHADLGKAAIRAGLDGRDMDEKFQTIKEEVAHYQGYYNLLNRTIGKDAPIPVDHIYSYVLANLGPNGIEADGPMLAQRDRWPANFNYIANMGAYAKGKHPWVARVFSATGEGAAGGWHWAMSQLPPVDDFFREAAKVQKGIAIDELRHGPQELTEICAEYSPDFGVDLKDMFRELRHMRYLEVLQRNEQFLYPMSDDEIEAIRQELMNDAIEPIRVYSQAA
;
A
#
# COMPACT_ATOMS: atom_id res chain seq x y z
N MET A 1 6.63 6.34 -30.13
CA MET A 1 5.21 5.92 -30.12
C MET A 1 4.50 6.78 -29.10
N SER A 2 3.36 7.39 -29.45
CA SER A 2 2.51 8.10 -28.50
C SER A 2 1.54 7.09 -27.89
N TYR A 3 1.47 7.00 -26.57
CA TYR A 3 0.45 6.19 -25.89
C TYR A 3 -0.89 6.93 -25.93
N THR A 4 -1.99 6.20 -26.12
CA THR A 4 -3.34 6.72 -25.87
C THR A 4 -3.63 6.70 -24.36
N LYS A 5 -4.61 7.51 -23.92
CA LYS A 5 -5.07 7.54 -22.51
C LYS A 5 -5.44 6.14 -22.00
N GLN A 6 -6.17 5.38 -22.81
CA GLN A 6 -6.54 4.00 -22.51
C GLN A 6 -5.32 3.06 -22.42
N GLN A 7 -4.31 3.23 -23.27
CA GLN A 7 -3.09 2.43 -23.19
C GLN A 7 -2.27 2.76 -21.93
N ILE A 8 -2.28 4.01 -21.48
CA ILE A 8 -1.63 4.44 -20.23
C ILE A 8 -2.32 3.77 -19.04
N GLU A 9 -3.64 3.88 -18.97
CA GLU A 9 -4.46 3.26 -17.92
C GLU A 9 -4.25 1.74 -17.84
N GLN A 10 -4.37 1.05 -18.98
CA GLN A 10 -4.16 -0.39 -19.06
C GLN A 10 -2.77 -0.82 -18.59
N GLU A 11 -1.73 -0.06 -18.97
CA GLU A 11 -0.37 -0.36 -18.56
C GLU A 11 -0.16 -0.12 -17.06
N ILE A 12 -0.73 0.94 -16.48
CA ILE A 12 -0.67 1.20 -15.04
C ILE A 12 -1.40 0.10 -14.25
N ILE A 13 -2.61 -0.28 -14.67
CA ILE A 13 -3.38 -1.36 -14.04
C ILE A 13 -2.60 -2.68 -14.12
N ARG A 14 -2.01 -2.99 -15.28
CA ARG A 14 -1.21 -4.20 -15.46
C ARG A 14 -0.01 -4.24 -14.52
N ILE A 15 0.69 -3.12 -14.34
CA ILE A 15 1.81 -3.01 -13.38
C ILE A 15 1.32 -3.25 -11.95
N LEU A 16 0.17 -2.70 -11.58
CA LEU A 16 -0.43 -2.93 -10.27
C LEU A 16 -0.73 -4.42 -10.05
N GLU A 17 -1.38 -5.07 -11.02
CA GLU A 17 -1.69 -6.49 -10.96
C GLU A 17 -0.43 -7.37 -10.87
N GLN A 18 0.64 -7.01 -11.57
CA GLN A 18 1.94 -7.68 -11.45
C GLN A 18 2.56 -7.48 -10.08
N GLY A 19 2.45 -6.27 -9.52
CA GLY A 19 2.86 -5.96 -8.16
C GLY A 19 2.12 -6.82 -7.13
N THR A 20 0.81 -6.97 -7.27
CA THR A 20 0.02 -7.80 -6.37
C THR A 20 0.38 -9.28 -6.50
N ALA A 21 0.64 -9.75 -7.72
CA ALA A 21 1.16 -11.10 -7.94
C ALA A 21 2.52 -11.31 -7.24
N ALA A 22 3.41 -10.32 -7.28
CA ALA A 22 4.69 -10.35 -6.60
C ALA A 22 4.54 -10.36 -5.07
N VAL A 23 3.70 -9.49 -4.52
CA VAL A 23 3.38 -9.46 -3.08
C VAL A 23 2.74 -10.76 -2.63
N LYS A 24 1.89 -11.39 -3.46
CA LYS A 24 1.32 -12.71 -3.18
C LYS A 24 2.41 -13.77 -2.99
N LYS A 25 3.51 -13.74 -3.75
CA LYS A 25 4.65 -14.65 -3.52
C LYS A 25 5.24 -14.48 -2.10
N VAL A 26 5.31 -13.25 -1.59
CA VAL A 26 5.75 -12.97 -0.20
C VAL A 26 4.75 -13.52 0.81
N VAL A 27 3.45 -13.32 0.60
CA VAL A 27 2.39 -13.85 1.47
C VAL A 27 2.42 -15.38 1.49
N ASP A 28 2.59 -16.01 0.34
CA ASP A 28 2.69 -17.48 0.22
C ASP A 28 3.95 -18.00 0.93
N ALA A 29 5.08 -17.30 0.82
CA ALA A 29 6.30 -17.64 1.56
C ALA A 29 6.14 -17.48 3.07
N TYR A 30 5.45 -16.42 3.53
CA TYR A 30 5.08 -16.24 4.94
C TYR A 30 4.21 -17.40 5.42
N ALA A 31 3.16 -17.77 4.67
CA ALA A 31 2.27 -18.88 5.04
C ALA A 31 3.02 -20.21 5.14
N ALA A 32 3.95 -20.46 4.21
CA ALA A 32 4.77 -21.67 4.20
C ALA A 32 5.82 -21.73 5.32
N ARG A 33 6.30 -20.56 5.78
CA ARG A 33 7.38 -20.43 6.79
C ARG A 33 6.87 -19.74 8.05
N ARG A 34 5.60 -19.91 8.37
CA ARG A 34 4.91 -19.17 9.43
C ARG A 34 5.48 -19.49 10.80
N THR A 35 5.58 -18.46 11.65
CA THR A 35 5.86 -18.59 13.09
C THR A 35 4.94 -17.66 13.88
N PRO A 36 4.69 -17.92 15.18
CA PRO A 36 3.93 -16.99 16.02
C PRO A 36 4.54 -15.59 16.08
N GLU A 37 5.87 -15.49 16.04
CA GLU A 37 6.58 -14.21 16.01
C GLU A 37 6.25 -13.42 14.73
N ARG A 38 6.25 -14.10 13.58
CA ARG A 38 5.84 -13.49 12.30
C ARG A 38 4.41 -13.03 12.34
N ASP A 39 3.51 -13.86 12.86
CA ASP A 39 2.09 -13.54 13.04
C ASP A 39 1.92 -12.23 13.81
N MET A 40 2.62 -12.10 14.95
CA MET A 40 2.54 -10.92 15.79
C MET A 40 3.18 -9.71 15.12
N ASN A 41 4.32 -9.89 14.45
CA ASN A 41 5.01 -8.80 13.79
C ASN A 41 4.15 -8.15 12.71
N TRP A 42 3.69 -8.93 11.73
CA TRP A 42 2.95 -8.34 10.62
C TRP A 42 1.63 -7.72 11.08
N LEU A 43 0.97 -8.34 12.07
CA LEU A 43 -0.31 -7.88 12.62
C LEU A 43 -0.16 -6.54 13.33
N CYS A 44 0.84 -6.41 14.21
CA CYS A 44 1.09 -5.16 14.93
C CYS A 44 1.57 -4.06 13.98
N ILE A 45 2.41 -4.41 13.02
CA ILE A 45 2.89 -3.48 11.99
C ILE A 45 1.75 -2.99 11.11
N GLN A 46 0.87 -3.88 10.62
CA GLN A 46 -0.27 -3.47 9.81
C GLN A 46 -1.26 -2.61 10.61
N MET A 47 -1.51 -2.95 11.87
CA MET A 47 -2.29 -2.09 12.78
C MET A 47 -1.67 -0.69 12.91
N GLY A 48 -0.33 -0.61 12.98
CA GLY A 48 0.39 0.68 12.94
C GLY A 48 0.21 1.43 11.62
N LYS A 49 0.15 0.73 10.48
CA LYS A 49 -0.12 1.34 9.16
C LYS A 49 -1.53 1.95 9.09
N GLU A 50 -2.56 1.25 9.58
CA GLU A 50 -3.93 1.82 9.58
C GLU A 50 -4.03 3.03 10.49
N PHE A 51 -3.30 3.02 11.62
CA PHE A 51 -3.20 4.22 12.45
C PHE A 51 -2.54 5.39 11.70
N GLY A 52 -1.47 5.11 10.94
CA GLY A 52 -0.85 6.08 10.04
C GLY A 52 -1.81 6.63 8.99
N ALA A 53 -2.62 5.77 8.38
CA ALA A 53 -3.64 6.16 7.40
C ALA A 53 -4.71 7.08 8.02
N ILE A 54 -5.22 6.77 9.22
CA ILE A 54 -6.13 7.64 9.98
C ILE A 54 -5.55 9.06 10.11
N LEU A 55 -4.28 9.17 10.50
CA LEU A 55 -3.63 10.47 10.68
C LEU A 55 -3.44 11.21 9.35
N LEU A 56 -3.02 10.50 8.30
CA LEU A 56 -2.85 11.06 6.97
C LEU A 56 -4.18 11.62 6.43
N HIS A 57 -5.26 10.84 6.48
CA HIS A 57 -6.57 11.30 6.01
C HIS A 57 -7.15 12.41 6.87
N ALA A 58 -6.87 12.44 8.17
CA ALA A 58 -7.22 13.57 9.03
C ALA A 58 -6.50 14.86 8.59
N ASP A 59 -5.22 14.78 8.21
CA ASP A 59 -4.47 15.93 7.71
C ASP A 59 -4.91 16.36 6.31
N LEU A 60 -5.23 15.41 5.42
CA LEU A 60 -5.86 15.70 4.12
C LEU A 60 -7.19 16.44 4.32
N GLY A 61 -7.99 16.00 5.31
CA GLY A 61 -9.23 16.67 5.66
C GLY A 61 -9.02 18.11 6.15
N LYS A 62 -8.04 18.35 7.02
CA LYS A 62 -7.67 19.70 7.47
C LYS A 62 -7.25 20.59 6.30
N ALA A 63 -6.43 20.06 5.38
CA ALA A 63 -5.99 20.80 4.20
C ALA A 63 -7.17 21.17 3.28
N ALA A 64 -8.10 20.24 3.06
CA ALA A 64 -9.28 20.47 2.24
C ALA A 64 -10.22 21.52 2.83
N ILE A 65 -10.47 21.50 4.15
CA ILE A 65 -11.24 22.54 4.84
C ILE A 65 -10.58 23.91 4.65
N ARG A 66 -9.25 24.00 4.78
CA ARG A 66 -8.51 25.26 4.55
C ARG A 66 -8.59 25.74 3.10
N ALA A 67 -8.76 24.82 2.16
CA ALA A 67 -8.97 25.11 0.74
C ALA A 67 -10.41 25.53 0.41
N GLY A 68 -11.33 25.48 1.38
CA GLY A 68 -12.70 25.98 1.24
C GLY A 68 -13.76 24.92 0.98
N LEU A 69 -13.45 23.62 1.14
CA LEU A 69 -14.48 22.58 1.10
C LEU A 69 -15.47 22.77 2.25
N ASP A 70 -16.77 22.65 1.95
CA ASP A 70 -17.83 22.77 2.94
C ASP A 70 -18.12 21.44 3.65
N GLY A 71 -19.06 21.46 4.60
CA GLY A 71 -19.38 20.26 5.38
C GLY A 71 -19.92 19.08 4.56
N ARG A 72 -20.59 19.33 3.43
CA ARG A 72 -21.13 18.28 2.54
C ARG A 72 -20.04 17.70 1.67
N ASP A 73 -19.14 18.54 1.16
CA ASP A 73 -17.98 18.11 0.36
C ASP A 73 -16.95 17.31 1.19
N MET A 74 -17.08 17.33 2.51
CA MET A 74 -16.22 16.61 3.45
C MET A 74 -16.74 15.21 3.83
N ASP A 75 -17.97 14.85 3.47
CA ASP A 75 -18.59 13.57 3.88
C ASP A 75 -17.76 12.36 3.41
N GLU A 76 -17.30 12.37 2.16
CA GLU A 76 -16.45 11.29 1.61
C GLU A 76 -15.11 11.19 2.35
N LYS A 77 -14.48 12.32 2.68
CA LYS A 77 -13.20 12.34 3.42
C LYS A 77 -13.35 11.80 4.84
N PHE A 78 -14.45 12.14 5.51
CA PHE A 78 -14.74 11.57 6.83
C PHE A 78 -15.14 10.11 6.77
N GLN A 79 -15.75 9.67 5.66
CA GLN A 79 -16.07 8.27 5.43
C GLN A 79 -14.79 7.42 5.33
N THR A 80 -13.77 7.87 4.58
CA THR A 80 -12.46 7.21 4.53
C THR A 80 -11.82 7.10 5.92
N ILE A 81 -11.82 8.18 6.72
CA ILE A 81 -11.29 8.11 8.10
C ILE A 81 -12.02 7.05 8.95
N LYS A 82 -13.34 6.91 8.78
CA LYS A 82 -14.11 5.87 9.50
C LYS A 82 -13.73 4.46 9.05
N GLU A 83 -13.46 4.27 7.77
CA GLU A 83 -12.99 3.00 7.19
C GLU A 83 -11.64 2.62 7.81
N GLU A 84 -10.66 3.53 7.83
CA GLU A 84 -9.35 3.27 8.45
C GLU A 84 -9.44 2.95 9.95
N VAL A 85 -10.36 3.61 10.68
CA VAL A 85 -10.65 3.27 12.09
C VAL A 85 -11.20 1.85 12.22
N ALA A 86 -12.07 1.42 11.31
CA ALA A 86 -12.63 0.07 11.31
C ALA A 86 -11.55 -0.97 10.99
N HIS A 87 -10.63 -0.67 10.06
CA HIS A 87 -9.51 -1.54 9.71
C HIS A 87 -8.57 -1.70 10.91
N TYR A 88 -8.16 -0.59 11.54
CA TYR A 88 -7.37 -0.61 12.78
C TYR A 88 -8.03 -1.48 13.87
N GLN A 89 -9.33 -1.30 14.10
CA GLN A 89 -10.08 -2.10 15.07
C GLN A 89 -10.12 -3.58 14.70
N GLY A 90 -10.22 -3.91 13.41
CA GLY A 90 -10.13 -5.28 12.91
C GLY A 90 -8.83 -5.97 13.33
N TYR A 91 -7.69 -5.31 13.12
CA TYR A 91 -6.39 -5.82 13.57
C TYR A 91 -6.27 -5.89 15.08
N TYR A 92 -6.67 -4.84 15.78
CA TYR A 92 -6.60 -4.80 17.24
C TYR A 92 -7.42 -5.92 17.89
N ASN A 93 -8.61 -6.21 17.35
CA ASN A 93 -9.44 -7.32 17.82
C ASN A 93 -8.80 -8.69 17.54
N LEU A 94 -8.17 -8.88 16.37
CA LEU A 94 -7.43 -10.09 16.07
C LEU A 94 -6.20 -10.26 16.98
N LEU A 95 -5.49 -9.18 17.27
CA LEU A 95 -4.34 -9.18 18.18
C LEU A 95 -4.79 -9.57 19.59
N ASN A 96 -5.82 -8.91 20.13
CA ASN A 96 -6.37 -9.23 21.45
C ASN A 96 -6.85 -10.68 21.58
N ARG A 97 -7.38 -11.27 20.51
CA ARG A 97 -7.75 -12.69 20.49
C ARG A 97 -6.53 -13.61 20.54
N THR A 98 -5.40 -13.16 20.02
CA THR A 98 -4.18 -13.96 19.91
C THR A 98 -3.32 -13.90 21.17
N ILE A 99 -3.16 -12.70 21.77
CA ILE A 99 -2.28 -12.50 22.93
C ILE A 99 -3.02 -12.15 24.24
N GLY A 100 -4.32 -11.94 24.18
CA GLY A 100 -5.13 -11.49 25.32
C GLY A 100 -5.27 -9.96 25.34
N LYS A 101 -6.45 -9.49 25.78
CA LYS A 101 -6.84 -8.06 25.74
C LYS A 101 -5.95 -7.14 26.61
N ASP A 102 -5.39 -7.69 27.68
CA ASP A 102 -4.59 -6.93 28.64
C ASP A 102 -3.07 -7.10 28.40
N ALA A 103 -2.69 -7.88 27.38
CA ALA A 103 -1.30 -8.03 27.00
C ALA A 103 -0.79 -6.76 26.28
N PRO A 104 0.43 -6.30 26.57
CA PRO A 104 1.02 -5.19 25.83
C PRO A 104 1.24 -5.58 24.37
N ILE A 105 1.17 -4.59 23.48
CA ILE A 105 1.51 -4.76 22.06
C ILE A 105 2.98 -5.21 21.98
N PRO A 106 3.29 -6.38 21.39
CA PRO A 106 4.61 -7.00 21.50
C PRO A 106 5.68 -6.41 20.57
N VAL A 107 5.28 -5.55 19.63
CA VAL A 107 6.19 -4.90 18.68
C VAL A 107 6.32 -3.43 19.05
N ASP A 108 7.53 -3.02 19.42
CA ASP A 108 7.79 -1.62 19.78
C ASP A 108 7.66 -0.69 18.57
N HIS A 109 7.30 0.56 18.86
CA HIS A 109 7.28 1.66 17.90
C HIS A 109 6.36 1.47 16.69
N ILE A 110 5.39 0.56 16.71
CA ILE A 110 4.47 0.32 15.58
C ILE A 110 3.80 1.60 15.05
N TYR A 111 3.52 2.56 15.94
CA TYR A 111 2.92 3.85 15.58
C TYR A 111 3.88 4.80 14.88
N SER A 112 5.17 4.47 14.80
CA SER A 112 6.19 5.17 14.02
C SER A 112 6.57 4.40 12.74
N TYR A 113 5.92 3.28 12.46
CA TYR A 113 6.17 2.49 11.26
C TYR A 113 5.72 3.24 10.00
N VAL A 114 4.51 3.79 10.01
CA VAL A 114 4.04 4.72 8.98
C VAL A 114 3.50 5.96 9.68
N LEU A 115 4.31 7.01 9.69
CA LEU A 115 3.88 8.37 9.97
C LEU A 115 4.41 9.25 8.86
N ALA A 116 3.49 9.79 8.10
CA ALA A 116 3.82 10.72 7.04
C ALA A 116 3.09 12.03 7.23
N ASN A 117 3.82 13.11 7.05
CA ASN A 117 3.24 14.45 6.97
C ASN A 117 2.88 14.75 5.51
N LEU A 118 1.83 15.54 5.32
CA LEU A 118 1.60 16.22 4.05
C LEU A 118 2.53 17.43 3.95
N GLY A 119 3.65 17.25 3.25
CA GLY A 119 4.55 18.32 2.86
C GLY A 119 4.14 18.97 1.54
N PRO A 120 4.80 20.07 1.15
CA PRO A 120 4.58 20.73 -0.15
C PRO A 120 4.89 19.82 -1.35
N ASN A 121 5.59 18.71 -1.15
CA ASN A 121 5.94 17.75 -2.20
C ASN A 121 5.14 16.42 -2.09
N GLY A 122 4.10 16.36 -1.26
CA GLY A 122 3.32 15.16 -1.00
C GLY A 122 3.64 14.51 0.34
N ILE A 123 3.49 13.19 0.40
CA ILE A 123 3.72 12.36 1.60
C ILE A 123 5.22 12.35 1.92
N GLU A 124 5.61 12.84 3.10
CA GLU A 124 7.00 12.89 3.58
C GLU A 124 7.13 12.19 4.94
N ALA A 125 8.20 11.43 5.16
CA ALA A 125 8.45 10.77 6.45
C ALA A 125 8.58 11.81 7.58
N ASP A 126 7.88 11.57 8.70
CA ASP A 126 7.98 12.45 9.87
C ASP A 126 9.21 12.17 10.75
N GLY A 127 9.46 13.02 11.74
CA GLY A 127 10.60 12.89 12.65
C GLY A 127 10.66 11.54 13.41
N PRO A 128 9.56 11.11 14.05
CA PRO A 128 9.45 9.78 14.65
C PRO A 128 9.75 8.62 13.70
N MET A 129 9.24 8.65 12.47
CA MET A 129 9.53 7.62 11.46
C MET A 129 10.99 7.64 11.04
N LEU A 130 11.58 8.83 10.82
CA LEU A 130 12.99 9.00 10.50
C LEU A 130 13.91 8.42 11.59
N ALA A 131 13.52 8.54 12.86
CA ALA A 131 14.25 7.95 13.98
C ALA A 131 14.25 6.41 13.98
N GLN A 132 13.33 5.78 13.23
CA GLN A 132 13.22 4.32 13.11
C GLN A 132 13.75 3.77 11.76
N ARG A 133 14.40 4.60 10.94
CA ARG A 133 14.90 4.19 9.61
C ARG A 133 15.81 2.96 9.63
N ASP A 134 16.62 2.83 10.69
CA ASP A 134 17.58 1.72 10.81
C ASP A 134 16.88 0.43 11.28
N ARG A 135 15.69 0.56 11.90
CA ARG A 135 14.85 -0.55 12.32
C ARG A 135 14.02 -1.11 11.17
N TRP A 136 13.51 -0.24 10.29
CA TRP A 136 12.67 -0.62 9.14
C TRP A 136 13.17 0.01 7.85
N PRO A 137 14.37 -0.38 7.38
CA PRO A 137 14.98 0.21 6.20
C PRO A 137 14.16 -0.01 4.93
N ALA A 138 13.51 -1.17 4.77
CA ALA A 138 12.71 -1.43 3.57
C ALA A 138 11.46 -0.55 3.53
N ASN A 139 10.76 -0.43 4.67
CA ASN A 139 9.64 0.47 4.81
C ASN A 139 10.02 1.94 4.59
N PHE A 140 11.11 2.40 5.20
CA PHE A 140 11.61 3.75 5.01
C PHE A 140 11.90 4.03 3.53
N ASN A 141 12.59 3.10 2.85
CA ASN A 141 12.89 3.23 1.43
C ASN A 141 11.60 3.27 0.60
N TYR A 142 10.59 2.45 0.91
CA TYR A 142 9.30 2.48 0.22
C TYR A 142 8.60 3.85 0.35
N ILE A 143 8.44 4.36 1.57
CA ILE A 143 7.78 5.65 1.81
C ILE A 143 8.57 6.80 1.18
N ALA A 144 9.89 6.84 1.35
CA ALA A 144 10.73 7.92 0.82
C ALA A 144 10.67 8.01 -0.71
N ASN A 145 10.42 6.90 -1.41
CA ASN A 145 10.35 6.87 -2.86
C ASN A 145 8.94 7.17 -3.42
N MET A 146 7.86 7.09 -2.62
CA MET A 146 6.50 7.37 -3.11
C MET A 146 6.34 8.78 -3.68
N GLY A 147 6.99 9.79 -3.08
CA GLY A 147 6.98 11.18 -3.58
C GLY A 147 8.22 11.57 -4.40
N ALA A 148 9.33 10.83 -4.27
CA ALA A 148 10.62 11.24 -4.82
C ALA A 148 10.61 11.35 -6.35
N TYR A 149 9.99 10.38 -7.03
CA TYR A 149 9.91 10.40 -8.50
C TYR A 149 9.04 11.54 -9.02
N ALA A 150 7.93 11.84 -8.34
CA ALA A 150 7.00 12.88 -8.76
C ALA A 150 7.57 14.30 -8.55
N LYS A 151 8.58 14.46 -7.69
CA LYS A 151 9.19 15.75 -7.37
C LYS A 151 9.77 16.42 -8.62
N GLY A 152 9.29 17.63 -8.90
CA GLY A 152 9.72 18.41 -10.06
C GLY A 152 9.13 17.95 -11.39
N LYS A 153 8.24 16.96 -11.40
CA LYS A 153 7.46 16.54 -12.57
C LYS A 153 6.08 17.20 -12.57
N HIS A 154 5.32 17.00 -13.65
CA HIS A 154 3.95 17.51 -13.75
C HIS A 154 3.07 16.93 -12.61
N PRO A 155 2.16 17.72 -11.99
CA PRO A 155 1.33 17.26 -10.86
C PRO A 155 0.51 15.99 -11.12
N TRP A 156 0.18 15.74 -12.38
CA TRP A 156 -0.46 14.50 -12.82
C TRP A 156 0.32 13.24 -12.40
N VAL A 157 1.66 13.28 -12.42
CA VAL A 157 2.51 12.16 -12.00
C VAL A 157 2.31 11.83 -10.52
N ALA A 158 2.23 12.85 -9.66
CA ALA A 158 1.98 12.65 -8.23
C ALA A 158 0.63 11.98 -7.98
N ARG A 159 -0.41 12.36 -8.73
CA ARG A 159 -1.74 11.73 -8.65
C ARG A 159 -1.71 10.26 -9.07
N VAL A 160 -1.03 9.94 -10.17
CA VAL A 160 -0.83 8.54 -10.60
C VAL A 160 -0.14 7.73 -9.50
N PHE A 161 0.97 8.23 -8.95
CA PHE A 161 1.71 7.51 -7.91
C PHE A 161 0.87 7.32 -6.64
N SER A 162 0.11 8.34 -6.22
CA SER A 162 -0.81 8.25 -5.09
C SER A 162 -1.87 7.17 -5.30
N ALA A 163 -2.60 7.20 -6.43
CA ALA A 163 -3.64 6.22 -6.74
C ALA A 163 -3.08 4.79 -6.84
N THR A 164 -1.87 4.63 -7.38
CA THR A 164 -1.19 3.32 -7.39
C THR A 164 -0.64 2.89 -6.03
N GLY A 165 -0.49 3.81 -5.08
CA GLY A 165 -0.14 3.50 -3.69
C GLY A 165 -1.32 2.82 -2.98
N GLU A 166 -2.51 3.41 -3.09
CA GLU A 166 -3.76 2.83 -2.56
C GLU A 166 -4.10 1.51 -3.27
N GLY A 167 -3.97 1.47 -4.60
CA GLY A 167 -4.18 0.24 -5.36
C GLY A 167 -3.29 -0.90 -4.88
N ALA A 168 -2.01 -0.62 -4.61
CA ALA A 168 -1.07 -1.59 -4.05
C ALA A 168 -1.48 -2.08 -2.65
N ALA A 169 -1.94 -1.18 -1.76
CA ALA A 169 -2.51 -1.57 -0.48
C ALA A 169 -3.66 -2.57 -0.65
N GLY A 170 -4.65 -2.26 -1.50
CA GLY A 170 -5.76 -3.18 -1.80
C GLY A 170 -5.31 -4.53 -2.37
N GLY A 171 -4.22 -4.55 -3.14
CA GLY A 171 -3.60 -5.78 -3.63
C GLY A 171 -3.06 -6.66 -2.51
N TRP A 172 -2.34 -6.05 -1.56
CA TRP A 172 -1.84 -6.76 -0.40
C TRP A 172 -2.97 -7.36 0.44
N HIS A 173 -4.03 -6.58 0.71
CA HIS A 173 -5.20 -7.08 1.46
C HIS A 173 -5.89 -8.22 0.72
N TRP A 174 -6.02 -8.12 -0.60
CA TRP A 174 -6.51 -9.23 -1.41
C TRP A 174 -5.63 -10.46 -1.26
N ALA A 175 -4.30 -10.35 -1.37
CA ALA A 175 -3.38 -11.48 -1.24
C ALA A 175 -3.49 -12.15 0.14
N MET A 176 -3.60 -11.36 1.21
CA MET A 176 -3.81 -11.84 2.57
C MET A 176 -5.19 -12.46 2.79
N SER A 177 -6.22 -12.00 2.07
CA SER A 177 -7.55 -12.64 2.11
C SER A 177 -7.56 -14.07 1.56
N GLN A 178 -6.51 -14.45 0.82
CA GLN A 178 -6.32 -15.80 0.26
C GLN A 178 -5.53 -16.73 1.18
N LEU A 179 -5.20 -16.33 2.41
CA LEU A 179 -4.52 -17.19 3.37
C LEU A 179 -5.31 -18.51 3.58
N PRO A 180 -4.64 -19.67 3.62
CA PRO A 180 -5.32 -20.94 3.72
C PRO A 180 -5.95 -21.08 5.12
N PRO A 181 -7.19 -21.57 5.27
CA PRO A 181 -7.88 -21.61 6.56
C PRO A 181 -7.43 -22.80 7.43
N VAL A 182 -6.12 -22.94 7.64
CA VAL A 182 -5.49 -24.08 8.34
C VAL A 182 -5.65 -24.01 9.86
N ASP A 183 -5.89 -22.83 10.41
CA ASP A 183 -6.22 -22.62 11.81
C ASP A 183 -7.10 -21.38 12.02
N ASP A 184 -7.46 -21.12 13.28
CA ASP A 184 -8.33 -20.00 13.62
C ASP A 184 -7.69 -18.65 13.37
N PHE A 185 -6.36 -18.52 13.52
CA PHE A 185 -5.67 -17.27 13.25
C PHE A 185 -5.75 -16.93 11.75
N PHE A 186 -5.38 -17.84 10.85
CA PHE A 186 -5.47 -17.61 9.40
C PHE A 186 -6.92 -17.41 8.94
N ARG A 187 -7.88 -18.15 9.50
CA ARG A 187 -9.30 -17.98 9.18
C ARG A 187 -9.79 -16.57 9.50
N GLU A 188 -9.48 -16.08 10.70
CA GLU A 188 -9.91 -14.75 11.12
C GLU A 188 -9.11 -13.64 10.43
N ALA A 189 -7.80 -13.83 10.23
CA ALA A 189 -6.97 -12.92 9.44
C ALA A 189 -7.51 -12.77 8.02
N ALA A 190 -7.74 -13.87 7.29
CA ALA A 190 -8.28 -13.84 5.94
C ALA A 190 -9.64 -13.13 5.88
N LYS A 191 -10.50 -13.32 6.90
CA LYS A 191 -11.81 -12.65 7.00
C LYS A 191 -11.67 -11.13 7.17
N VAL A 192 -10.81 -10.68 8.08
CA VAL A 192 -10.53 -9.24 8.28
C VAL A 192 -10.00 -8.64 6.98
N GLN A 193 -9.02 -9.29 6.38
CA GLN A 193 -8.36 -8.85 5.14
C GLN A 193 -9.31 -8.78 3.95
N LYS A 194 -10.26 -9.72 3.86
CA LYS A 194 -11.30 -9.68 2.82
C LYS A 194 -12.20 -8.44 2.93
N GLY A 195 -12.55 -8.05 4.15
CA GLY A 195 -13.34 -6.82 4.39
C GLY A 195 -12.57 -5.60 3.91
N ILE A 196 -11.32 -5.46 4.36
CA ILE A 196 -10.45 -4.33 4.02
C ILE A 196 -10.19 -4.27 2.52
N ALA A 197 -9.91 -5.41 1.87
CA ALA A 197 -9.68 -5.45 0.42
C ALA A 197 -10.86 -4.90 -0.40
N ILE A 198 -12.11 -5.07 0.06
CA ILE A 198 -13.28 -4.55 -0.66
C ILE A 198 -13.32 -3.02 -0.62
N ASP A 199 -12.90 -2.43 0.50
CA ASP A 199 -12.84 -0.98 0.67
C ASP A 199 -11.67 -0.42 -0.16
N GLU A 200 -10.47 -0.95 0.03
CA GLU A 200 -9.22 -0.51 -0.60
C GLU A 200 -9.22 -0.59 -2.14
N LEU A 201 -9.89 -1.59 -2.70
CA LEU A 201 -10.03 -1.71 -4.15
C LEU A 201 -10.85 -0.56 -4.77
N ARG A 202 -11.61 0.20 -3.98
CA ARG A 202 -12.36 1.38 -4.44
C ARG A 202 -11.52 2.66 -4.41
N HIS A 203 -10.58 2.80 -3.48
CA HIS A 203 -9.88 4.08 -3.25
C HIS A 203 -8.79 4.40 -4.28
N GLY A 204 -8.07 3.41 -4.81
CA GLY A 204 -6.97 3.65 -5.76
C GLY A 204 -7.31 3.38 -7.23
N PRO A 205 -7.65 2.14 -7.59
CA PRO A 205 -7.80 1.72 -8.98
C PRO A 205 -8.92 2.45 -9.73
N GLN A 206 -10.00 2.84 -9.06
CA GLN A 206 -11.13 3.52 -9.68
C GLN A 206 -10.79 4.96 -10.09
N GLU A 207 -9.94 5.66 -9.33
CA GLU A 207 -9.49 7.01 -9.67
C GLU A 207 -8.57 7.04 -10.90
N LEU A 208 -7.91 5.91 -11.23
CA LEU A 208 -6.95 5.86 -12.35
C LEU A 208 -7.61 6.17 -13.70
N THR A 209 -8.87 5.80 -13.88
CA THR A 209 -9.62 6.11 -15.12
C THR A 209 -9.73 7.62 -15.31
N GLU A 210 -10.13 8.34 -14.26
CA GLU A 210 -10.26 9.80 -14.29
C GLU A 210 -8.89 10.47 -14.44
N ILE A 211 -7.89 10.03 -13.67
CA ILE A 211 -6.54 10.56 -13.73
C ILE A 211 -5.96 10.37 -15.15
N CYS A 212 -6.07 9.17 -15.74
CA CYS A 212 -5.56 8.91 -17.09
C CYS A 212 -6.34 9.67 -18.17
N ALA A 213 -7.62 9.94 -17.98
CA ALA A 213 -8.43 10.74 -18.88
C ALA A 213 -7.93 12.20 -18.99
N GLU A 214 -7.26 12.72 -17.96
CA GLU A 214 -6.68 14.08 -17.96
C GLU A 214 -5.34 14.17 -18.70
N TYR A 215 -4.69 13.06 -19.03
CA TYR A 215 -3.34 13.08 -19.63
C TYR A 215 -3.30 13.90 -20.93
N SER A 216 -2.28 14.76 -21.06
CA SER A 216 -1.92 15.45 -22.29
C SER A 216 -0.45 15.19 -22.64
N PRO A 217 -0.09 14.96 -23.93
CA PRO A 217 1.30 14.93 -24.37
C PRO A 217 2.10 16.19 -23.98
N ASP A 218 1.43 17.34 -23.86
CA ASP A 218 2.06 18.61 -23.48
C ASP A 218 2.55 18.64 -22.02
N PHE A 219 2.17 17.64 -21.20
CA PHE A 219 2.69 17.50 -19.83
C PHE A 219 4.20 17.18 -19.81
N GLY A 220 4.77 16.74 -20.94
CA GLY A 220 6.20 16.46 -21.06
C GLY A 220 6.68 15.28 -20.22
N VAL A 221 5.78 14.36 -19.86
CA VAL A 221 6.09 13.18 -19.04
C VAL A 221 6.72 12.09 -19.91
N ASP A 222 7.90 11.60 -19.52
CA ASP A 222 8.44 10.36 -20.07
C ASP A 222 7.66 9.17 -19.49
N LEU A 223 6.69 8.68 -20.27
CA LEU A 223 5.83 7.57 -19.86
C LEU A 223 6.61 6.26 -19.69
N LYS A 224 7.68 6.01 -20.45
CA LYS A 224 8.45 4.77 -20.32
C LYS A 224 9.25 4.78 -19.02
N ASP A 225 9.87 5.91 -18.71
CA ASP A 225 10.52 6.14 -17.42
C ASP A 225 9.50 5.97 -16.28
N MET A 226 8.32 6.58 -16.40
CA MET A 226 7.25 6.46 -15.42
C MET A 226 6.81 5.00 -15.19
N PHE A 227 6.60 4.22 -16.24
CA PHE A 227 6.21 2.80 -16.10
C PHE A 227 7.31 1.95 -15.49
N ARG A 228 8.58 2.28 -15.74
CA ARG A 228 9.72 1.62 -15.08
C ARG A 228 9.74 1.95 -13.59
N GLU A 229 9.50 3.20 -13.22
CA GLU A 229 9.48 3.61 -11.81
C GLU A 229 8.27 3.07 -11.06
N LEU A 230 7.10 2.94 -11.70
CA LEU A 230 5.95 2.25 -11.11
C LEU A 230 6.27 0.77 -10.81
N ARG A 231 6.99 0.08 -11.70
CA ARG A 231 7.48 -1.30 -11.42
C ARG A 231 8.49 -1.32 -10.28
N HIS A 232 9.38 -0.35 -10.24
CA HIS A 232 10.33 -0.22 -9.14
C HIS A 232 9.61 -0.03 -7.80
N MET A 233 8.55 0.78 -7.75
CA MET A 233 7.72 0.94 -6.57
C MET A 233 7.06 -0.37 -6.12
N ARG A 234 6.61 -1.22 -7.05
CA ARG A 234 6.10 -2.58 -6.73
C ARG A 234 7.18 -3.50 -6.16
N TYR A 235 8.42 -3.34 -6.60
CA TYR A 235 9.55 -4.05 -5.97
C TYR A 235 9.84 -3.53 -4.56
N LEU A 236 9.83 -2.21 -4.34
CA LEU A 236 10.02 -1.64 -2.99
C LEU A 236 8.92 -2.08 -2.03
N GLU A 237 7.70 -2.25 -2.53
CA GLU A 237 6.60 -2.83 -1.78
C GLU A 237 6.89 -4.29 -1.39
N VAL A 238 7.38 -5.12 -2.32
CA VAL A 238 7.80 -6.50 -2.02
C VAL A 238 8.83 -6.54 -0.88
N LEU A 239 9.82 -5.63 -0.90
CA LEU A 239 10.78 -5.49 0.19
C LEU A 239 10.11 -5.10 1.52
N GLN A 240 9.24 -4.09 1.51
CA GLN A 240 8.51 -3.65 2.69
C GLN A 240 7.68 -4.81 3.29
N ARG A 241 6.98 -5.58 2.44
CA ARG A 241 6.15 -6.69 2.90
C ARG A 241 7.02 -7.86 3.40
N ASN A 242 8.16 -8.14 2.78
CA ASN A 242 9.09 -9.14 3.29
C ASN A 242 9.61 -8.76 4.68
N GLU A 243 10.00 -7.50 4.89
CA GLU A 243 10.37 -6.95 6.21
C GLU A 243 9.23 -7.05 7.24
N GLN A 244 8.01 -6.69 6.84
CA GLN A 244 6.81 -6.79 7.68
C GLN A 244 6.55 -8.22 8.18
N PHE A 245 6.93 -9.26 7.41
CA PHE A 245 6.82 -10.67 7.81
C PHE A 245 8.10 -11.24 8.45
N LEU A 246 9.07 -10.40 8.83
CA LEU A 246 10.39 -10.83 9.32
C LEU A 246 11.12 -11.74 8.32
N TYR A 247 11.21 -11.24 7.08
CA TYR A 247 11.99 -11.80 5.98
C TYR A 247 11.73 -13.29 5.73
N PRO A 248 10.48 -13.69 5.38
CA PRO A 248 10.18 -15.07 5.00
C PRO A 248 10.92 -15.48 3.72
N MET A 249 11.26 -14.55 2.84
CA MET A 249 12.02 -14.79 1.61
C MET A 249 13.47 -14.35 1.75
N SER A 250 14.37 -15.13 1.16
CA SER A 250 15.80 -14.84 1.03
C SER A 250 16.08 -13.73 -0.01
N ASP A 251 17.27 -13.14 0.05
CA ASP A 251 17.70 -12.10 -0.89
C ASP A 251 17.67 -12.57 -2.35
N ASP A 252 18.03 -13.84 -2.61
CA ASP A 252 17.98 -14.42 -3.97
C ASP A 252 16.53 -14.55 -4.48
N GLU A 253 15.60 -14.97 -3.62
CA GLU A 253 14.17 -15.04 -3.98
C GLU A 253 13.60 -13.64 -4.26
N ILE A 254 14.02 -12.64 -3.48
CA ILE A 254 13.62 -11.24 -3.66
C ILE A 254 14.22 -10.65 -4.95
N GLU A 255 15.48 -10.93 -5.25
CA GLU A 255 16.12 -10.47 -6.49
C GLU A 255 15.47 -11.11 -7.73
N ALA A 256 15.08 -12.39 -7.65
CA ALA A 256 14.33 -13.03 -8.72
C ALA A 256 13.01 -12.30 -9.00
N ILE A 257 12.24 -11.94 -7.96
CA ILE A 257 11.02 -11.14 -8.11
C ILE A 257 11.33 -9.76 -8.74
N ARG A 258 12.41 -9.11 -8.31
CA ARG A 258 12.83 -7.82 -8.90
C ARG A 258 13.07 -7.95 -10.39
N GLN A 259 13.83 -8.96 -10.81
CA GLN A 259 14.12 -9.19 -12.22
C GLN A 259 12.85 -9.47 -13.02
N GLU A 260 11.94 -10.29 -12.49
CA GLU A 260 10.68 -10.56 -13.17
C GLU A 260 9.80 -9.31 -13.30
N LEU A 261 9.69 -8.46 -12.25
CA LEU A 261 8.94 -7.20 -12.31
C LEU A 261 9.55 -6.25 -13.35
N MET A 262 10.86 -6.03 -13.30
CA MET A 262 11.54 -5.07 -14.17
C MET A 262 11.59 -5.53 -15.63
N ASN A 263 11.60 -6.84 -15.87
CA ASN A 263 11.56 -7.45 -17.21
C ASN A 263 10.15 -7.80 -17.68
N ASP A 264 9.12 -7.38 -16.95
CA ASP A 264 7.72 -7.55 -17.34
C ASP A 264 7.27 -9.03 -17.48
N ALA A 265 7.86 -9.91 -16.66
CA ALA A 265 7.70 -11.36 -16.75
C ALA A 265 6.73 -11.97 -15.73
N ILE A 266 6.15 -11.15 -14.83
CA ILE A 266 5.13 -11.60 -13.89
C ILE A 266 3.76 -11.59 -14.57
N GLU A 267 3.00 -12.68 -14.43
CA GLU A 267 1.62 -12.75 -14.90
C GLU A 267 0.69 -11.92 -13.98
N PRO A 268 -0.12 -11.00 -14.53
CA PRO A 268 -1.07 -10.18 -13.77
C PRO A 268 -2.20 -11.01 -13.13
N ILE A 269 -2.53 -10.75 -11.85
CA ILE A 269 -3.59 -11.50 -11.14
C ILE A 269 -5.02 -11.01 -11.38
N ARG A 270 -5.27 -10.03 -12.26
CA ARG A 270 -6.60 -9.59 -12.71
C ARG A 270 -7.61 -9.21 -11.61
N VAL A 271 -7.14 -8.70 -10.48
CA VAL A 271 -8.00 -8.30 -9.36
C VAL A 271 -8.61 -6.92 -9.59
N TYR A 272 -7.84 -6.00 -10.15
CA TYR A 272 -8.31 -4.64 -10.43
C TYR A 272 -9.13 -4.56 -11.71
N SER A 273 -8.74 -5.27 -12.77
CA SER A 273 -9.55 -5.37 -13.99
C SER A 273 -10.92 -6.04 -13.82
N GLN A 274 -11.16 -6.71 -12.68
CA GLN A 274 -12.49 -7.24 -12.31
C GLN A 274 -13.29 -6.27 -11.42
N ALA A 275 -12.62 -5.30 -10.79
CA ALA A 275 -13.21 -4.31 -9.90
C ALA A 275 -13.42 -2.92 -10.57
N ALA A 276 -12.74 -2.68 -11.70
CA ALA A 276 -12.87 -1.50 -12.57
C ALA A 276 -14.03 -1.63 -13.56
#